data_AF-A0A8T7AKT2-F1
#
_entry.id   AF-A0A8T7AKT2-F1
#
_cell.length_a   1.000
_cell.length_b   1.000
_cell.length_c   1.000
_cell.angle_alpha   90.00
_cell.angle_beta   90.00
_cell.angle_gamma   90.00
#
_symmetry.space_group_name_H-M   'P 1'
#
loop_
_entity.id
_entity.type
_entity.pdbx_description
1 polymer ?
#
loop_
_entity_poly.entity_id
_entity_poly.type
_entity_poly.pdbx_seq_one_letter_code
_entity_poly.pdbx_strand_id
1 'polypeptide(L)'
;MKISSKAVISALGIALAIVAQLKLLDDVGLRHTEDGLNRALVTYGISRSLNGVISVVQGTEVAIEPVGVGMTFTPGQILDPINDLIERFSTVVLVSGTAFGIQRVFLDLVSATAFSVFTGLAIIVALSLMWFGSRVPAGVKPPIYRAVIIFLIIRFSVPVTAIASENFYLYFLAPQYQSSSEQLISTTDQLQDIQSKSENTVTDTSVNSGQEKSLLDSARELYRSATSTFDMRQHLDDFKLAAENISEHAIKLIVVFLFQTIILPLASIWLMLQAIKWVASGKAGLGQD
;
A
#
# COMPACT_ATOMS: atom_id res chain seq x y z
N MET A 1 -34.77 -0.81 -37.85
CA MET A 1 -35.49 -0.19 -36.71
C MET A 1 -34.67 1.01 -36.24
N LYS A 2 -35.10 2.26 -36.52
CA LYS A 2 -34.38 3.44 -35.99
C LYS A 2 -34.80 3.61 -34.53
N ILE A 3 -33.95 3.18 -33.60
CA ILE A 3 -34.17 3.43 -32.18
C ILE A 3 -34.07 4.95 -31.99
N SER A 4 -35.09 5.58 -31.41
CA SER A 4 -35.04 7.01 -31.12
C SER A 4 -33.97 7.28 -30.04
N SER A 5 -33.22 8.38 -30.16
CA SER A 5 -32.18 8.74 -29.19
C SER A 5 -32.73 8.80 -27.75
N LYS A 6 -34.01 9.17 -27.59
CA LYS A 6 -34.73 9.19 -26.31
C LYS A 6 -34.89 7.79 -25.68
N ALA A 7 -35.15 6.77 -26.49
CA ALA A 7 -35.27 5.40 -26.01
C ALA A 7 -33.92 4.84 -25.53
N VAL A 8 -32.82 5.15 -26.24
CA VAL A 8 -31.46 4.75 -25.83
C VAL A 8 -31.06 5.40 -24.51
N ILE A 9 -31.28 6.72 -24.35
CA ILE A 9 -30.98 7.45 -23.11
C ILE A 9 -31.82 6.91 -21.95
N SER A 10 -33.09 6.57 -22.19
CA SER A 10 -33.95 5.97 -21.16
C SER A 10 -33.44 4.61 -20.73
N ALA A 11 -33.07 3.75 -21.68
CA ALA A 11 -32.51 2.44 -21.38
C ALA A 11 -31.21 2.54 -20.58
N LEU A 12 -30.31 3.46 -20.95
CA LEU A 12 -29.08 3.73 -20.21
C LEU A 12 -29.36 4.24 -18.79
N GLY A 13 -30.27 5.20 -18.63
CA GLY A 13 -30.67 5.71 -17.32
C GLY A 13 -31.24 4.61 -16.41
N ILE A 14 -32.10 3.76 -16.96
CA ILE A 14 -32.66 2.61 -16.23
C ILE A 14 -31.57 1.61 -15.85
N ALA A 15 -30.63 1.30 -16.76
CA ALA A 15 -29.50 0.43 -16.45
C ALA A 15 -28.63 0.99 -15.31
N LEU A 16 -28.32 2.30 -15.34
CA LEU A 16 -27.59 2.96 -14.27
C LEU A 16 -28.37 2.94 -12.94
N ALA A 17 -29.69 3.13 -12.97
CA ALA A 17 -30.52 3.03 -11.78
C ALA A 17 -30.49 1.62 -11.18
N ILE A 18 -30.62 0.58 -12.00
CA ILE A 18 -30.54 -0.82 -11.54
C ILE A 18 -29.18 -1.08 -10.90
N VAL A 19 -28.11 -0.71 -11.59
CA VAL A 19 -26.73 -0.88 -11.12
C VAL A 19 -26.49 -0.14 -9.80
N ALA A 20 -27.00 1.08 -9.63
CA ALA A 20 -26.91 1.83 -8.37
C ALA A 20 -27.67 1.19 -7.21
N GLN A 21 -28.76 0.46 -7.48
CA GLN A 21 -29.54 -0.22 -6.44
C GLN A 21 -28.97 -1.58 -6.06
N LEU A 22 -28.32 -2.28 -7.00
CA LEU A 22 -27.73 -3.59 -6.74
C LEU A 22 -26.45 -3.55 -5.90
N LYS A 23 -25.92 -2.36 -5.57
CA LYS A 23 -24.67 -2.13 -4.81
C LYS A 23 -23.41 -2.80 -5.35
N LEU A 24 -23.50 -3.50 -6.50
CA LEU A 24 -22.39 -4.21 -7.14
C LEU A 24 -21.13 -3.34 -7.31
N LEU A 25 -21.32 -2.08 -7.68
CA LEU A 25 -20.26 -1.11 -7.88
C LEU A 25 -19.68 -0.58 -6.57
N ASP A 26 -20.53 -0.39 -5.55
CA ASP A 26 -20.10 0.08 -4.23
C ASP A 26 -19.21 -0.98 -3.56
N ASP A 27 -19.60 -2.26 -3.66
CA ASP A 27 -18.84 -3.38 -3.12
C ASP A 27 -17.44 -3.50 -3.74
N VAL A 28 -17.27 -3.15 -5.02
CA VAL A 28 -15.94 -3.13 -5.66
C VAL A 28 -15.05 -2.06 -5.04
N GLY A 29 -15.59 -0.86 -4.78
CA GLY A 29 -14.88 0.22 -4.09
C GLY A 29 -14.43 -0.19 -2.69
N LEU A 30 -15.36 -0.77 -1.94
CA LEU A 30 -15.13 -1.24 -0.58
C LEU A 30 -14.02 -2.30 -0.54
N ARG A 31 -14.09 -3.33 -1.40
CA ARG A 31 -13.06 -4.37 -1.50
C ARG A 31 -11.70 -3.82 -1.88
N HIS A 32 -11.62 -2.93 -2.88
CA HIS A 32 -10.35 -2.33 -3.28
C HIS A 32 -9.63 -1.62 -2.11
N THR A 33 -10.36 -0.81 -1.34
CA THR A 33 -9.79 -0.13 -0.17
C THR A 33 -9.41 -1.09 0.96
N GLU A 34 -10.17 -2.16 1.14
CA GLU A 34 -9.91 -3.19 2.15
C GLU A 34 -8.68 -4.03 1.81
N ASP A 35 -8.53 -4.44 0.56
CA ASP A 35 -7.34 -5.12 0.07
C ASP A 35 -6.11 -4.21 0.18
N GLY A 36 -6.25 -2.92 -0.15
CA GLY A 36 -5.20 -1.92 0.05
C GLY A 36 -4.77 -1.77 1.50
N LEU A 37 -5.75 -1.69 2.42
CA LEU A 37 -5.51 -1.62 3.86
C LEU A 37 -4.82 -2.88 4.38
N ASN A 38 -5.30 -4.07 4.00
CA ASN A 38 -4.70 -5.35 4.40
C ASN A 38 -3.25 -5.46 3.95
N ARG A 39 -2.95 -5.10 2.69
CA ARG A 39 -1.58 -5.04 2.19
C ARG A 39 -0.71 -4.09 3.01
N ALA A 40 -1.22 -2.91 3.35
CA ALA A 40 -0.50 -1.95 4.18
C ALA A 40 -0.22 -2.52 5.58
N LEU A 41 -1.20 -3.15 6.22
CA LEU A 41 -1.03 -3.74 7.55
C LEU A 41 0.00 -4.88 7.57
N VAL A 42 -0.07 -5.78 6.59
CA VAL A 42 0.91 -6.87 6.43
C VAL A 42 2.30 -6.30 6.21
N THR A 43 2.45 -5.35 5.28
CA THR A 43 3.74 -4.75 4.99
C THR A 43 4.29 -3.93 6.18
N TYR A 44 3.42 -3.27 6.95
CA TYR A 44 3.82 -2.56 8.17
C TYR A 44 4.32 -3.53 9.25
N GLY A 45 3.70 -4.71 9.36
CA GLY A 45 4.19 -5.79 10.20
C GLY A 45 5.60 -6.23 9.79
N ILE A 46 5.81 -6.47 8.50
CA ILE A 46 7.13 -6.85 7.95
C ILE A 46 8.18 -5.77 8.25
N SER A 47 7.88 -4.50 8.00
CA SER A 47 8.81 -3.40 8.27
C SER A 47 9.14 -3.29 9.76
N ARG A 48 8.16 -3.48 10.65
CA ARG A 48 8.40 -3.41 12.10
C ARG A 48 9.22 -4.60 12.60
N SER A 49 9.01 -5.79 12.05
CA SER A 49 9.84 -6.96 12.32
C SER A 49 11.29 -6.74 11.87
N LEU A 50 11.49 -6.25 10.63
CA LEU A 50 12.83 -5.90 10.12
C LEU A 50 13.53 -4.88 11.01
N ASN A 51 12.84 -3.79 11.37
CA ASN A 51 13.38 -2.77 12.27
C ASN A 51 13.78 -3.35 13.63
N GLY A 52 13.00 -4.30 14.16
CA GLY A 52 13.31 -4.96 15.42
C GLY A 52 14.59 -5.79 15.34
N VAL A 53 14.72 -6.63 14.31
CA VAL A 53 15.89 -7.50 14.11
C VAL A 53 17.15 -6.68 13.85
N ILE A 54 17.08 -5.67 12.98
CA ILE A 54 18.22 -4.80 12.65
C ILE A 54 18.69 -4.01 13.88
N SER A 55 17.76 -3.47 14.68
CA SER A 55 18.10 -2.69 15.87
C SER A 55 18.87 -3.50 16.93
N VAL A 56 18.59 -4.81 17.05
CA VAL A 56 19.35 -5.68 17.97
C VAL A 56 20.79 -5.87 17.48
N VAL A 57 20.98 -6.09 16.18
CA VAL A 57 22.32 -6.22 15.58
C VAL A 57 23.09 -4.90 15.69
N GLN A 58 22.41 -3.77 15.43
CA GLN A 58 22.97 -2.43 15.56
C GLN A 58 23.49 -2.14 16.97
N GLY A 59 22.74 -2.56 17.99
CA GLY A 59 23.08 -2.39 19.41
C GLY A 59 24.19 -3.33 19.92
N THR A 60 24.73 -4.22 19.08
CA THR A 60 25.80 -5.14 19.47
C THR A 60 27.15 -4.42 19.42
N GLU A 61 27.65 -4.02 20.58
CA GLU A 61 29.00 -3.45 20.73
C GLU A 61 30.02 -4.55 21.04
N VAL A 62 31.11 -4.62 20.27
CA VAL A 62 32.23 -5.51 20.57
C VAL A 62 33.40 -4.67 21.05
N ALA A 63 33.66 -4.70 22.35
CA ALA A 63 34.86 -4.13 22.94
C ALA A 63 36.06 -5.04 22.57
N ILE A 64 36.79 -4.66 21.53
CA ILE A 64 38.07 -5.30 21.21
C ILE A 64 39.15 -4.40 21.84
N GLU A 65 39.93 -4.94 22.78
CA GLU A 65 41.10 -4.27 23.34
C GLU A 65 42.39 -4.89 22.77
N PRO A 66 42.77 -4.59 21.50
CA PRO A 66 43.93 -5.26 20.92
C PRO A 66 45.26 -4.72 21.47
N VAL A 67 45.30 -3.56 22.15
CA VAL A 67 46.53 -2.94 22.67
C VAL A 67 46.27 -2.00 23.87
N GLY A 68 45.31 -2.30 24.77
CA GLY A 68 45.02 -1.46 25.96
C GLY A 68 44.52 -0.03 25.65
N VAL A 69 44.29 0.30 24.38
CA VAL A 69 43.55 1.46 23.91
C VAL A 69 42.16 0.95 23.56
N GLY A 70 41.16 1.27 24.38
CA GLY A 70 39.77 0.89 24.14
C GLY A 70 39.26 1.56 22.86
N MET A 71 39.33 0.85 21.74
CA MET A 71 38.61 1.22 20.53
C MET A 71 37.37 0.35 20.47
N THR A 72 36.21 0.94 20.72
CA THR A 72 34.93 0.27 20.54
C THR A 72 34.71 0.08 19.04
N PHE A 73 34.64 -1.16 18.59
CA PHE A 73 34.16 -1.48 17.25
C PHE A 73 32.68 -1.82 17.36
N THR A 74 31.89 -1.15 16.54
CA THR A 74 30.42 -1.27 16.45
C THR A 74 30.06 -1.79 15.07
N PRO A 75 30.23 -3.10 14.80
CA PRO A 75 29.91 -3.68 13.50
C PRO A 75 28.47 -3.37 13.06
N GLY A 76 27.56 -3.22 14.02
CA GLY A 76 26.16 -2.88 13.80
C GLY A 76 25.90 -1.49 13.19
N GLN A 77 26.84 -0.53 13.31
CA GLN A 77 26.66 0.82 12.77
C GLN A 77 26.62 0.87 11.23
N ILE A 78 27.10 -0.19 10.55
CA ILE A 78 27.01 -0.27 9.09
C ILE A 78 25.55 -0.41 8.62
N LEU A 79 24.66 -0.89 9.48
CA LEU A 79 23.24 -1.09 9.19
C LEU A 79 22.40 0.16 9.45
N ASP A 80 22.96 1.23 10.06
CA ASP A 80 22.26 2.47 10.39
C ASP A 80 21.46 3.04 9.20
N PRO A 81 22.02 3.16 7.98
CA PRO A 81 21.28 3.73 6.85
C PRO A 81 20.07 2.88 6.45
N ILE A 82 20.12 1.57 6.68
CA ILE A 82 19.05 0.64 6.35
C ILE A 82 17.97 0.67 7.42
N ASN A 83 18.36 0.74 8.69
CA ASN A 83 17.40 0.94 9.78
C ASN A 83 16.59 2.23 9.55
N ASP A 84 17.27 3.34 9.22
CA ASP A 84 16.62 4.62 8.90
C ASP A 84 15.68 4.51 7.69
N LEU A 85 16.10 3.77 6.65
CA LEU A 85 15.25 3.51 5.49
C LEU A 85 14.00 2.72 5.86
N ILE A 86 14.14 1.69 6.70
CA ILE A 86 13.02 0.84 7.13
C ILE A 86 12.07 1.59 8.05
N GLU A 87 12.57 2.47 8.91
CA GLU A 87 11.73 3.36 9.71
C GLU A 87 10.87 4.29 8.82
N ARG A 88 11.49 4.91 7.81
CA ARG A 88 10.78 5.76 6.84
C ARG A 88 9.80 4.95 6.01
N PHE A 89 10.19 3.77 5.55
CA PHE A 89 9.33 2.84 4.84
C PHE A 89 8.10 2.49 5.67
N SER A 90 8.30 2.07 6.92
CA SER A 90 7.22 1.74 7.86
C SER A 90 6.25 2.91 8.03
N THR A 91 6.78 4.13 8.13
CA THR A 91 5.97 5.36 8.21
C THR A 91 5.14 5.57 6.94
N VAL A 92 5.74 5.43 5.75
CA VAL A 92 5.01 5.56 4.47
C VAL A 92 3.88 4.53 4.37
N VAL A 93 4.16 3.28 4.75
CA VAL A 93 3.16 2.20 4.72
C VAL A 93 2.04 2.47 5.73
N LEU A 94 2.35 2.94 6.94
CA LEU A 94 1.36 3.30 7.95
C LEU A 94 0.44 4.43 7.48
N VAL A 95 1.02 5.49 6.89
CA VAL A 95 0.27 6.60 6.30
C VAL A 95 -0.60 6.11 5.15
N SER A 96 -0.08 5.18 4.34
CA SER A 96 -0.82 4.59 3.22
C SER A 96 -2.01 3.76 3.70
N GLY A 97 -1.81 2.91 4.72
CA GLY A 97 -2.89 2.17 5.37
C GLY A 97 -3.95 3.10 5.98
N THR A 98 -3.51 4.17 6.64
CA THR A 98 -4.40 5.21 7.17
C THR A 98 -5.21 5.88 6.06
N ALA A 99 -4.58 6.19 4.91
CA ALA A 99 -5.26 6.75 3.76
C ALA A 99 -6.33 5.81 3.19
N PHE A 100 -6.04 4.50 3.06
CA PHE A 100 -7.04 3.51 2.66
C PHE A 100 -8.18 3.40 3.68
N GLY A 101 -7.88 3.45 4.98
CA GLY A 101 -8.89 3.47 6.03
C GLY A 101 -9.81 4.69 5.94
N ILE A 102 -9.25 5.88 5.67
CA ILE A 102 -10.04 7.10 5.43
C ILE A 102 -10.92 6.92 4.19
N GLN A 103 -10.37 6.44 3.08
CA GLN A 103 -11.12 6.19 1.85
C GLN A 103 -12.28 5.21 2.08
N ARG A 104 -12.06 4.16 2.89
CA ARG A 104 -13.10 3.20 3.28
C ARG A 104 -14.26 3.87 3.99
N VAL A 105 -13.99 4.72 4.98
CA VAL A 105 -15.04 5.46 5.70
C VAL A 105 -15.83 6.38 4.77
N PHE A 106 -15.17 7.07 3.84
CA PHE A 106 -15.86 7.88 2.83
C PHE A 106 -16.73 7.03 1.91
N LEU A 107 -16.27 5.85 1.51
CA LEU A 107 -17.04 4.90 0.69
C LEU A 107 -18.25 4.36 1.42
N ASP A 108 -18.12 4.02 2.71
CA ASP A 108 -19.25 3.60 3.55
C ASP A 108 -20.31 4.72 3.65
N LEU A 109 -19.89 5.98 3.73
CA LEU A 109 -20.81 7.14 3.74
C LEU A 109 -21.54 7.31 2.40
N VAL A 110 -20.84 7.15 1.27
CA VAL A 110 -21.40 7.33 -0.09
C VAL A 110 -22.24 6.14 -0.54
N SER A 111 -21.94 4.93 -0.07
CA SER A 111 -22.69 3.70 -0.36
C SER A 111 -23.93 3.49 0.51
N ALA A 112 -24.20 4.44 1.42
CA ALA A 112 -25.40 4.44 2.24
C ALA A 112 -26.67 4.34 1.36
N THR A 113 -27.64 3.54 1.81
CA THR A 113 -28.89 3.27 1.05
C THR A 113 -29.63 4.54 0.65
N ALA A 114 -29.57 5.59 1.48
CA ALA A 114 -30.14 6.90 1.16
C ALA A 114 -29.59 7.49 -0.15
N PHE A 115 -28.30 7.31 -0.41
CA PHE A 115 -27.63 7.83 -1.60
C PHE A 115 -28.04 7.05 -2.87
N SER A 116 -28.23 5.72 -2.77
CA SER A 116 -28.79 4.91 -3.85
C SER A 116 -30.26 5.26 -4.16
N VAL A 117 -31.09 5.48 -3.14
CA VAL A 117 -32.48 5.95 -3.32
C VAL A 117 -32.52 7.31 -4.01
N PHE A 118 -31.69 8.26 -3.57
CA PHE A 118 -31.60 9.58 -4.19
C PHE A 118 -31.14 9.51 -5.66
N THR A 119 -30.22 8.60 -5.97
CA THR A 119 -29.79 8.32 -7.35
C THR A 119 -30.94 7.84 -8.21
N GLY A 120 -31.74 6.89 -7.71
CA GLY A 120 -32.94 6.41 -8.41
C GLY A 120 -33.96 7.53 -8.65
N LEU A 121 -34.22 8.37 -7.65
CA LEU A 121 -35.14 9.50 -7.77
C LEU A 121 -34.65 10.53 -8.80
N ALA A 122 -33.36 10.86 -8.78
CA ALA A 122 -32.76 11.79 -9.74
C ALA A 122 -32.93 11.31 -11.20
N ILE A 123 -32.73 10.01 -11.44
CA ILE A 123 -32.94 9.40 -12.76
C ILE A 123 -34.43 9.43 -13.13
N ILE A 124 -35.34 9.09 -12.20
CA ILE A 124 -36.79 9.14 -12.45
C ILE A 124 -37.23 10.57 -12.81
N VAL A 125 -36.75 11.58 -12.10
CA VAL A 125 -37.04 12.99 -12.40
C VAL A 125 -36.55 13.37 -13.79
N ALA A 126 -35.33 12.98 -14.16
CA ALA A 126 -34.79 13.24 -15.49
C ALA A 126 -35.61 12.55 -16.59
N LEU A 127 -35.97 11.27 -16.41
CA LEU A 127 -36.80 10.56 -17.39
C LEU A 127 -38.21 11.14 -17.48
N SER A 128 -38.82 11.52 -16.35
CA SER A 128 -40.15 12.14 -16.31
C SER A 128 -40.16 13.48 -17.06
N LEU A 129 -39.15 14.33 -16.86
CA LEU A 129 -38.97 15.57 -17.62
C LEU A 129 -38.75 15.33 -19.11
N MET A 130 -38.13 14.21 -19.49
CA MET A 130 -37.86 13.90 -20.90
C MET A 130 -39.12 13.45 -21.64
N TRP A 131 -39.97 12.64 -21.00
CA TRP A 131 -41.17 12.07 -21.61
C TRP A 131 -42.44 12.92 -21.41
N PHE A 132 -42.61 13.54 -20.25
CA PHE A 132 -43.82 14.28 -19.88
C PHE A 132 -43.59 15.80 -19.73
N GLY A 133 -42.35 16.26 -19.86
CA GLY A 133 -41.97 17.66 -19.65
C GLY A 133 -42.38 18.63 -20.76
N SER A 134 -43.27 18.26 -21.69
CA SER A 134 -43.76 19.18 -22.73
C SER A 134 -44.42 20.45 -22.17
N ARG A 135 -44.89 20.40 -20.91
CA ARG A 135 -45.49 21.54 -20.19
C ARG A 135 -44.49 22.35 -19.35
N VAL A 136 -43.23 21.91 -19.25
CA VAL A 136 -42.20 22.58 -18.45
C VAL A 136 -41.47 23.62 -19.32
N PRO A 137 -41.25 24.86 -18.83
CA PRO A 137 -40.54 25.89 -19.58
C PRO A 137 -39.15 25.41 -20.03
N ALA A 138 -38.77 25.76 -21.27
CA ALA A 138 -37.51 25.32 -21.87
C ALA A 138 -36.27 25.74 -21.06
N GLY A 139 -36.32 26.86 -20.33
CA GLY A 139 -35.21 27.32 -19.48
C GLY A 139 -34.96 26.48 -18.22
N VAL A 140 -35.94 25.69 -17.76
CA VAL A 140 -35.87 24.93 -16.51
C VAL A 140 -35.25 23.53 -16.70
N LYS A 141 -35.38 22.95 -17.90
CA LYS A 141 -34.92 21.58 -18.15
C LYS A 141 -33.37 21.45 -18.17
N PRO A 142 -32.61 22.31 -18.88
CA PRO A 142 -31.15 22.19 -18.96
C PRO A 142 -30.43 22.21 -17.61
N PRO A 143 -30.72 23.11 -16.66
CA PRO A 143 -30.03 23.10 -15.37
C PRO A 143 -30.36 21.85 -14.54
N ILE A 144 -31.57 21.31 -14.62
CA ILE A 144 -31.94 20.06 -13.92
C ILE A 144 -31.16 18.87 -14.50
N TYR A 145 -31.13 18.71 -15.83
CA TYR A 145 -30.35 17.63 -16.44
C TYR A 145 -28.86 17.73 -16.12
N ARG A 146 -28.30 18.94 -16.14
CA ARG A 146 -26.89 19.16 -15.74
C ARG A 146 -26.66 18.75 -14.28
N ALA A 147 -27.54 19.15 -13.37
CA ALA A 147 -27.44 18.79 -11.96
C ALA A 147 -27.52 17.26 -11.76
N VAL A 148 -28.48 16.59 -12.43
CA VAL A 148 -28.60 15.12 -12.38
C VAL A 148 -27.35 14.45 -12.95
N ILE A 149 -26.84 14.88 -14.10
CA ILE A 149 -25.66 14.26 -14.71
C ILE A 149 -24.41 14.49 -13.86
N ILE A 150 -24.21 15.68 -13.30
CA ILE A 150 -23.10 15.95 -12.37
C ILE A 150 -23.22 15.05 -11.14
N PHE A 151 -24.43 14.92 -10.58
CA PHE A 151 -24.67 14.02 -9.46
C PHE A 151 -24.35 12.56 -9.82
N LEU A 152 -24.77 12.07 -11.00
CA LEU A 152 -24.44 10.72 -11.48
C LEU A 152 -22.93 10.54 -11.68
N ILE A 153 -22.24 11.54 -12.24
CA ILE A 153 -20.77 11.50 -12.38
C ILE A 153 -20.13 11.33 -11.00
N ILE A 154 -20.53 12.12 -10.01
CA ILE A 154 -19.99 12.02 -8.64
C ILE A 154 -20.30 10.63 -8.04
N ARG A 155 -21.54 10.16 -8.16
CA ARG A 155 -22.00 8.86 -7.62
C ARG A 155 -21.19 7.70 -8.18
N PHE A 156 -20.97 7.69 -9.49
CA PHE A 156 -20.29 6.60 -10.18
C PHE A 156 -18.78 6.80 -10.29
N SER A 157 -18.25 7.99 -9.96
CA SER A 157 -16.81 8.23 -9.99
C SER A 157 -16.10 7.27 -9.06
N VAL A 158 -16.53 7.15 -7.80
CA VAL A 158 -15.78 6.33 -6.83
C VAL A 158 -15.69 4.84 -7.26
N PRO A 159 -16.80 4.16 -7.63
CA PRO A 159 -16.71 2.80 -8.15
C PRO A 159 -15.88 2.64 -9.42
N VAL A 160 -16.02 3.56 -10.38
CA VAL A 160 -15.23 3.52 -11.62
C VAL A 160 -13.74 3.66 -11.31
N THR A 161 -13.40 4.55 -10.37
CA THR A 161 -12.02 4.77 -9.97
C THR A 161 -11.45 3.58 -9.20
N ALA A 162 -12.24 2.91 -8.36
CA ALA A 162 -11.82 1.68 -7.71
C ALA A 162 -11.56 0.55 -8.71
N ILE A 163 -12.45 0.34 -9.69
CA ILE A 163 -12.23 -0.64 -10.77
C ILE A 163 -10.94 -0.31 -11.53
N ALA A 164 -10.76 0.95 -11.92
CA ALA A 164 -9.58 1.38 -12.66
C ALA A 164 -8.30 1.18 -11.84
N SER A 165 -8.30 1.59 -10.57
CA SER A 165 -7.17 1.44 -9.65
C SER A 165 -6.83 -0.01 -9.36
N GLU A 166 -7.85 -0.87 -9.19
CA GLU A 166 -7.64 -2.29 -8.97
C GLU A 166 -7.04 -2.96 -10.21
N ASN A 167 -7.56 -2.67 -11.40
CA ASN A 167 -6.95 -3.17 -12.63
C ASN A 167 -5.51 -2.68 -12.78
N PHE A 168 -5.24 -1.40 -12.52
CA PHE A 168 -3.89 -0.87 -12.57
C PHE A 168 -2.97 -1.59 -11.58
N TYR A 169 -3.43 -1.85 -10.36
CA TYR A 169 -2.70 -2.60 -9.38
C TYR A 169 -2.39 -4.02 -9.88
N LEU A 170 -3.39 -4.78 -10.31
CA LEU A 170 -3.21 -6.18 -10.74
C LEU A 170 -2.22 -6.33 -11.90
N TYR A 171 -2.27 -5.43 -12.89
CA TYR A 171 -1.40 -5.53 -14.06
C TYR A 171 0.02 -4.98 -13.82
N PHE A 172 0.17 -3.89 -13.07
CA PHE A 172 1.44 -3.17 -12.98
C PHE A 172 2.15 -3.29 -11.63
N LEU A 173 1.40 -3.34 -10.53
CA LEU A 173 1.96 -3.21 -9.18
C LEU A 173 1.97 -4.53 -8.40
N ALA A 174 1.00 -5.41 -8.64
CA ALA A 174 0.87 -6.68 -7.92
C ALA A 174 2.09 -7.59 -8.07
N PRO A 175 2.72 -7.74 -9.26
CA PRO A 175 3.93 -8.55 -9.39
C PRO A 175 5.09 -8.00 -8.54
N GLN A 176 5.25 -6.67 -8.51
CA GLN A 176 6.31 -5.99 -7.76
C GLN A 176 6.06 -6.06 -6.26
N TYR A 177 4.80 -5.89 -5.85
CA TYR A 177 4.35 -6.02 -4.46
C TYR A 177 4.63 -7.41 -3.92
N GLN A 178 4.16 -8.45 -4.63
CA GLN A 178 4.27 -9.83 -4.17
C GLN A 178 5.74 -10.26 -4.09
N SER A 179 6.49 -10.05 -5.17
CA SER A 179 7.91 -10.40 -5.21
C SER A 179 8.72 -9.67 -4.13
N SER A 180 8.48 -8.37 -3.92
CA SER A 180 9.24 -7.61 -2.93
C SER A 180 8.84 -7.96 -1.50
N SER A 181 7.56 -8.24 -1.25
CA SER A 181 7.09 -8.64 0.08
C SER A 181 7.64 -10.01 0.47
N GLU A 182 7.63 -10.98 -0.44
CA GLU A 182 8.21 -12.31 -0.22
C GLU A 182 9.72 -12.25 0.06
N GLN A 183 10.46 -11.44 -0.71
CA GLN A 183 11.91 -11.27 -0.48
C GLN A 183 12.22 -10.59 0.85
N LEU A 184 11.42 -9.60 1.27
CA LEU A 184 11.58 -8.98 2.59
C LEU A 184 11.26 -9.97 3.71
N ILE A 185 10.21 -10.79 3.60
CA ILE A 185 9.90 -11.84 4.58
C ILE A 185 11.06 -12.82 4.68
N SER A 186 11.50 -13.37 3.54
CA SER A 186 12.61 -14.33 3.50
C SER A 186 13.90 -13.76 4.08
N THR A 187 14.20 -12.48 3.82
CA THR A 187 15.39 -11.83 4.38
C THR A 187 15.24 -11.58 5.88
N THR A 188 14.03 -11.25 6.34
CA THR A 188 13.73 -11.12 7.78
C THR A 188 13.98 -12.43 8.50
N ASP A 189 13.46 -13.54 7.97
CA ASP A 189 13.59 -14.88 8.57
C ASP A 189 15.06 -15.32 8.62
N GLN A 190 15.83 -15.08 7.55
CA GLN A 190 17.27 -15.35 7.52
C GLN A 190 18.04 -14.58 8.60
N LEU A 191 17.73 -13.28 8.79
CA LEU A 191 18.37 -12.47 9.81
C LEU A 191 18.02 -12.95 11.23
N GLN A 192 16.78 -13.38 11.48
CA GLN A 192 16.36 -13.97 12.75
C GLN A 192 17.08 -15.30 13.05
N ASP A 193 17.26 -16.15 12.04
CA ASP A 193 17.99 -17.41 12.18
C ASP A 193 19.48 -17.18 12.50
N ILE A 194 20.12 -16.19 11.87
CA ILE A 194 21.52 -15.82 12.14
C ILE A 194 21.67 -15.32 13.58
N GLN A 195 20.74 -14.47 14.05
CA GLN A 195 20.72 -13.97 15.43
C GLN A 195 20.56 -15.12 16.44
N SER A 196 19.59 -16.01 16.21
CA SER A 196 19.28 -17.12 17.13
C SER A 196 20.44 -18.12 17.26
N LYS A 197 21.19 -18.35 16.18
CA LYS A 197 22.39 -19.21 16.20
C LYS A 197 23.55 -18.57 16.97
N SER A 198 23.68 -17.24 16.93
CA SER A 198 24.72 -16.51 17.66
C SER A 198 24.48 -16.51 19.18
N GLU A 199 23.23 -16.35 19.63
CA GLU A 199 22.89 -16.39 21.07
C GLU A 199 23.16 -17.76 21.72
N ASN A 200 22.82 -18.86 21.04
CA ASN A 200 23.01 -20.22 21.58
C ASN A 200 24.48 -20.65 21.74
N THR A 201 25.43 -19.97 21.09
CA THR A 201 26.86 -20.31 21.22
C THR A 201 27.49 -19.72 22.50
N VAL A 202 26.87 -18.69 23.10
CA VAL A 202 27.42 -18.00 24.28
C VAL A 202 27.05 -18.70 25.59
N THR A 203 25.95 -19.45 25.64
CA THR A 203 25.42 -20.03 26.90
C THR A 203 26.18 -21.28 27.38
N ASP A 204 26.94 -21.96 26.52
CA ASP A 204 27.62 -23.22 26.87
C ASP A 204 29.04 -23.07 27.45
N THR A 205 29.56 -21.85 27.62
CA THR A 205 30.94 -21.63 28.11
C THR A 205 31.03 -21.35 29.62
N SER A 206 30.03 -21.75 30.40
CA SER A 206 29.97 -21.51 31.86
C SER A 206 30.11 -22.78 32.70
N VAL A 207 30.96 -23.75 32.34
CA VAL A 207 31.27 -24.88 33.24
C VAL A 207 32.77 -25.22 33.19
N ASN A 208 33.43 -24.87 34.31
CA ASN A 208 34.65 -25.47 34.85
C ASN A 208 36.02 -24.88 34.46
N SER A 209 36.38 -23.73 35.02
CA SER A 209 37.77 -23.27 35.12
C SER A 209 38.40 -23.72 36.46
N GLY A 210 39.09 -24.87 36.44
CA GLY A 210 39.77 -25.40 37.62
C GLY A 210 41.06 -26.20 37.35
N GLN A 211 41.60 -26.23 36.11
CA GLN A 211 42.88 -26.90 35.83
C GLN A 211 43.73 -26.13 34.81
N GLU A 212 45.04 -26.25 34.99
CA GLU A 212 46.12 -25.43 34.43
C GLU A 212 46.01 -25.20 32.91
N LYS A 213 46.22 -23.93 32.50
CA LYS A 213 46.24 -23.50 31.09
C LYS A 213 47.35 -24.22 30.34
N SER A 214 46.99 -25.24 29.57
CA SER A 214 47.88 -25.98 28.68
C SER A 214 48.17 -25.15 27.42
N LEU A 215 49.41 -25.14 26.93
CA LEU A 215 49.78 -24.47 25.66
C LEU A 215 48.99 -25.03 24.46
N LEU A 216 48.47 -26.25 24.57
CA LEU A 216 47.54 -26.84 23.61
C LEU A 216 46.16 -26.17 23.62
N ASP A 217 45.71 -25.67 24.77
CA ASP A 217 44.46 -24.93 24.90
C ASP A 217 44.62 -23.51 24.36
N SER A 218 45.76 -22.86 24.60
CA SER A 218 46.06 -21.56 23.97
C SER A 218 46.24 -21.67 22.44
N ALA A 219 46.80 -22.77 21.94
CA ALA A 219 46.88 -23.04 20.50
C ALA A 219 45.52 -23.40 19.88
N ARG A 220 44.65 -24.12 20.61
CA ARG A 220 43.26 -24.37 20.20
C ARG A 220 42.42 -23.09 20.24
N GLU A 221 42.64 -22.20 21.21
CA GLU A 221 42.03 -20.87 21.26
C GLU A 221 42.48 -20.02 20.07
N LEU A 222 43.76 -20.01 19.71
CA LEU A 222 44.26 -19.31 18.53
C LEU A 222 43.73 -19.86 17.21
N TYR A 223 43.59 -21.18 17.09
CA TYR A 223 42.98 -21.81 15.92
C TYR A 223 41.48 -21.51 15.81
N ARG A 224 40.77 -21.56 16.94
CA ARG A 224 39.35 -21.16 17.01
C ARG A 224 39.17 -19.67 16.75
N SER A 225 40.05 -18.81 17.24
CA SER A 225 39.98 -17.35 17.01
C SER A 225 40.35 -16.96 15.59
N ALA A 226 41.28 -17.68 14.94
CA ALA A 226 41.57 -17.51 13.51
C ALA A 226 40.39 -17.96 12.63
N THR A 227 39.71 -19.04 13.01
CA THR A 227 38.51 -19.53 12.31
C THR A 227 37.33 -18.56 12.52
N SER A 228 37.10 -18.08 13.75
CA SER A 228 36.02 -17.12 14.05
C SER A 228 36.23 -15.74 13.42
N THR A 229 37.47 -15.32 13.17
CA THR A 229 37.76 -14.08 12.42
C THR A 229 37.41 -14.22 10.94
N PHE A 230 37.50 -15.43 10.37
CA PHE A 230 37.05 -15.72 9.02
C PHE A 230 35.52 -15.76 8.94
N ASP A 231 34.86 -16.39 9.92
CA ASP A 231 33.40 -16.38 10.05
C ASP A 231 32.86 -14.94 10.20
N MET A 232 33.50 -14.07 10.98
CA MET A 232 33.06 -12.68 11.18
C MET A 232 33.00 -11.87 9.86
N ARG A 233 33.92 -12.10 8.93
CA ARG A 233 33.89 -11.42 7.61
C ARG A 233 32.74 -11.92 6.75
N GLN A 234 32.48 -13.23 6.76
CA GLN A 234 31.37 -13.82 6.01
C GLN A 234 30.01 -13.35 6.55
N HIS A 235 29.85 -13.26 7.88
CA HIS A 235 28.64 -12.69 8.49
C HIS A 235 28.44 -11.21 8.11
N LEU A 236 29.51 -10.41 8.04
CA LEU A 236 29.43 -9.01 7.60
C LEU A 236 28.99 -8.88 6.14
N ASP A 237 29.47 -9.77 5.25
CA ASP A 237 29.03 -9.80 3.85
C ASP A 237 27.56 -10.23 3.73
N ASP A 238 27.11 -11.20 4.53
CA ASP A 238 25.70 -11.63 4.58
C ASP A 238 24.78 -10.50 5.06
N PHE A 239 25.17 -9.74 6.10
CA PHE A 239 24.43 -8.57 6.56
C PHE A 239 24.40 -7.46 5.51
N LYS A 240 25.49 -7.26 4.76
CA LYS A 240 25.55 -6.28 3.68
C LYS A 240 24.64 -6.65 2.50
N LEU A 241 24.61 -7.93 2.12
CA LEU A 241 23.70 -8.44 1.09
C LEU A 241 22.24 -8.34 1.53
N ALA A 242 21.94 -8.68 2.79
CA ALA A 242 20.62 -8.50 3.36
C ALA A 242 20.20 -7.02 3.36
N ALA A 243 21.10 -6.12 3.75
CA ALA A 243 20.91 -4.67 3.70
C ALA A 243 20.58 -4.16 2.29
N GLU A 244 21.29 -4.63 1.27
CA GLU A 244 21.05 -4.26 -0.13
C GLU A 244 19.67 -4.75 -0.61
N ASN A 245 19.35 -6.02 -0.37
CA ASN A 245 18.06 -6.62 -0.72
C ASN A 245 16.90 -5.92 -0.01
N ILE A 246 17.04 -5.66 1.29
CA ILE A 246 16.04 -4.95 2.10
C ILE A 246 15.80 -3.56 1.50
N SER A 247 16.87 -2.84 1.17
CA SER A 247 16.76 -1.50 0.60
C SER A 247 16.04 -1.49 -0.74
N GLU A 248 16.43 -2.37 -1.65
CA GLU A 248 15.84 -2.48 -2.98
C GLU A 248 14.33 -2.77 -2.88
N HIS A 249 13.96 -3.76 -2.08
CA HIS A 249 12.57 -4.20 -1.97
C HIS A 249 11.71 -3.25 -1.13
N ALA A 250 12.25 -2.61 -0.09
CA ALA A 250 11.55 -1.57 0.65
C ALA A 250 11.22 -0.38 -0.26
N ILE A 251 12.17 0.08 -1.09
CA ILE A 251 11.93 1.18 -2.04
C ILE A 251 10.86 0.79 -3.07
N LYS A 252 10.92 -0.42 -3.63
CA LYS A 252 9.88 -0.91 -4.55
C LYS A 252 8.49 -0.88 -3.92
N LEU A 253 8.37 -1.31 -2.65
CA LEU A 253 7.10 -1.27 -1.94
C LEU A 253 6.66 0.17 -1.61
N ILE A 254 7.56 1.07 -1.23
CA ILE A 254 7.27 2.51 -1.09
C ILE A 254 6.61 3.03 -2.38
N VAL A 255 7.23 2.74 -3.53
CA VAL A 255 6.70 3.18 -4.83
C VAL A 255 5.28 2.62 -5.04
N VAL A 256 5.06 1.33 -4.82
CA VAL A 256 3.72 0.72 -4.94
C VAL A 256 2.69 1.46 -4.09
N PHE A 257 2.99 1.70 -2.80
CA PHE A 257 2.05 2.38 -1.90
C PHE A 257 1.80 3.85 -2.26
N LEU A 258 2.83 4.59 -2.68
CA LEU A 258 2.67 5.97 -3.16
C LEU A 258 1.81 6.04 -4.42
N PHE A 259 1.99 5.07 -5.33
CA PHE A 259 1.14 5.00 -6.51
C PHE A 259 -0.33 4.79 -6.14
N GLN A 260 -0.61 3.85 -5.23
CA GLN A 260 -1.98 3.53 -4.86
C GLN A 260 -2.67 4.61 -4.01
N THR A 261 -1.93 5.29 -3.13
CA THR A 261 -2.54 6.22 -2.15
C THR A 261 -2.46 7.68 -2.55
N ILE A 262 -1.55 8.04 -3.47
CA ILE A 262 -1.37 9.43 -3.93
C ILE A 262 -1.66 9.54 -5.41
N ILE A 263 -0.92 8.81 -6.26
CA ILE A 263 -0.94 9.04 -7.71
C ILE A 263 -2.30 8.65 -8.31
N LEU A 264 -2.78 7.44 -8.04
CA LEU A 264 -4.06 6.97 -8.57
C LEU A 264 -5.24 7.82 -8.07
N PRO A 265 -5.37 8.12 -6.76
CA PRO A 265 -6.44 8.99 -6.29
C PRO A 265 -6.39 10.41 -6.89
N LEU A 266 -5.22 11.03 -7.01
CA LEU A 266 -5.10 12.36 -7.63
C LEU A 266 -5.46 12.34 -9.11
N ALA A 267 -4.99 11.34 -9.87
CA ALA A 267 -5.37 11.16 -11.27
C ALA A 267 -6.89 10.97 -11.42
N SER A 268 -7.49 10.22 -10.50
CA SER A 268 -8.93 9.96 -10.47
C SER A 268 -9.76 11.23 -10.23
N ILE A 269 -9.35 12.05 -9.26
CA ILE A 269 -9.99 13.35 -8.97
C ILE A 269 -9.85 14.29 -10.16
N TRP A 270 -8.67 14.34 -10.78
CA TRP A 270 -8.45 15.15 -11.96
C TRP A 270 -9.37 14.75 -13.12
N LEU A 271 -9.50 13.46 -13.42
CA LEU A 271 -10.41 12.95 -14.46
C LEU A 271 -11.88 13.29 -14.14
N MET A 272 -12.30 13.11 -12.89
CA MET A 272 -13.64 13.47 -12.43
C MET A 272 -13.94 14.97 -12.65
N LEU A 273 -13.01 15.84 -12.27
CA LEU A 273 -13.16 17.29 -12.44
C LEU A 273 -13.26 17.67 -13.92
N GLN A 274 -12.54 17.00 -14.82
CA GLN A 274 -12.66 17.25 -16.26
C GLN A 274 -14.02 16.80 -16.80
N ALA A 275 -14.54 15.66 -16.36
CA ALA A 275 -15.88 15.21 -16.73
C ALA A 275 -16.96 16.21 -16.29
N ILE A 276 -16.87 16.71 -15.05
CA ILE A 276 -17.80 17.73 -14.51
C ILE A 276 -17.70 19.03 -15.31
N LYS A 277 -16.49 19.54 -15.58
CA LYS A 277 -16.28 20.76 -16.38
C LYS A 277 -16.85 20.63 -17.78
N TRP A 278 -16.67 19.47 -18.42
CA TRP A 278 -17.20 19.20 -19.75
C TRP A 278 -18.74 19.31 -19.78
N VAL A 279 -19.43 18.70 -18.81
CA VAL A 279 -20.89 18.80 -18.66
C VAL A 279 -21.34 20.23 -18.33
N ALA A 280 -20.64 20.91 -17.41
CA ALA A 280 -20.96 22.26 -16.99
C ALA A 280 -20.80 23.29 -18.13
N SER A 281 -19.82 23.09 -19.02
CA SER A 281 -19.55 23.98 -20.16
C SER A 281 -20.62 23.95 -21.26
N GLY A 282 -21.65 23.10 -21.15
CA GLY A 282 -22.73 22.99 -22.13
C GLY A 282 -22.33 22.36 -23.46
N LYS A 283 -21.05 22.04 -23.66
CA LYS A 283 -20.51 21.34 -24.84
C LYS A 283 -21.07 19.93 -25.04
N ALA A 284 -21.75 19.39 -24.03
CA ALA A 284 -22.39 18.08 -24.07
C ALA A 284 -23.73 18.04 -24.85
N GLY A 285 -24.24 19.17 -25.39
CA GLY A 285 -25.46 19.19 -26.22
C GLY A 285 -26.75 18.79 -25.48
N LEU A 286 -26.75 18.85 -24.15
CA LEU A 286 -27.84 18.37 -23.29
C LEU A 286 -29.07 19.29 -23.36
N GLY A 287 -30.08 18.89 -24.14
CA GLY A 287 -31.43 19.48 -24.13
C GLY A 287 -31.72 20.53 -25.23
N GLN A 288 -31.14 20.40 -26.43
CA GLN A 288 -31.47 21.27 -27.57
C GLN A 288 -32.62 20.77 -28.47
N ASP A 289 -33.31 19.68 -28.09
CA ASP A 289 -34.50 19.15 -28.80
C ASP A 289 -35.77 19.19 -27.94
#